data_AF-A0A7W0TFB5-F1
#
_entry.id   AF-A0A7W0TFB5-F1
#
_cell.length_a   1.000
_cell.length_b   1.000
_cell.length_c   1.000
_cell.angle_alpha   90.00
_cell.angle_beta   90.00
_cell.angle_gamma   90.00
#
_symmetry.space_group_name_H-M   'P 1'
#
loop_
_entity.id
_entity.type
_entity.pdbx_description
1 polymer ?
#
loop_
_entity_poly.entity_id
_entity_poly.type
_entity_poly.pdbx_seq_one_letter_code
_entity_poly.pdbx_strand_id
1 'polypeptide(L)' 'MGEEAAPDALGRLRHDLRTPLALVIGFAEILAAERTLSEEQRRDLAARALSAAFELRALIDAME' A
#
# COMPACT_ATOMS: atom_id res chain seq x y z
N MET A 1 25.91 -20.46 -18.55
CA MET A 1 25.97 -19.58 -17.35
C MET A 1 24.54 -19.45 -16.87
N GLY A 2 24.26 -20.00 -15.70
CA GLY A 2 22.90 -20.13 -15.18
C GLY A 2 22.36 -18.77 -14.76
N GLU A 3 21.22 -18.42 -15.33
CA GLU A 3 20.42 -17.29 -14.91
C GLU A 3 19.61 -17.73 -13.69
N GLU A 4 20.28 -17.85 -12.54
CA GLU A 4 19.58 -17.88 -11.26
C GLU A 4 19.05 -16.47 -11.03
N ALA A 5 17.85 -16.20 -11.57
CA ALA A 5 17.07 -15.05 -11.15
C ALA A 5 16.96 -15.13 -9.61
N ALA A 6 17.60 -14.18 -8.92
CA ALA A 6 17.85 -14.24 -7.50
C ALA A 6 16.55 -14.57 -6.73
N PRO A 7 16.46 -15.69 -5.99
CA PRO A 7 15.26 -16.09 -5.25
C PRO A 7 14.76 -15.00 -4.27
N ASP A 8 15.62 -14.04 -3.92
CA ASP A 8 15.29 -12.91 -3.06
C ASP A 8 14.60 -11.72 -3.74
N ALA A 9 14.68 -11.55 -5.06
CA ALA A 9 14.16 -10.34 -5.72
C ALA A 9 12.63 -10.28 -5.65
N LEU A 10 11.96 -11.40 -5.95
CA LEU A 10 10.51 -11.52 -5.84
C LEU A 10 10.04 -11.48 -4.37
N GLY A 11 10.86 -12.00 -3.45
CA GLY A 11 10.58 -11.96 -2.01
C GLY A 11 10.60 -10.54 -1.46
N ARG A 12 11.64 -9.76 -1.79
CA ARG A 12 11.74 -8.34 -1.44
C ARG A 12 10.59 -7.54 -2.03
N LEU A 13 10.29 -7.75 -3.31
CA LEU A 13 9.21 -7.04 -3.98
C LEU A 13 7.83 -7.31 -3.34
N ARG A 14 7.53 -8.57 -2.99
CA ARG A 14 6.30 -8.90 -2.25
C ARG A 14 6.25 -8.23 -0.88
N HIS A 15 7.38 -8.15 -0.19
CA HIS A 15 7.46 -7.48 1.10
C HIS A 15 7.21 -5.97 0.95
N ASP A 16 7.81 -5.35 -0.07
CA ASP A 16 7.70 -3.92 -0.34
C ASP A 16 6.27 -3.54 -0.76
N LEU A 17 5.57 -4.38 -1.53
CA LEU A 17 4.16 -4.18 -1.88
C LEU A 17 3.20 -4.41 -0.71
N ARG A 18 3.53 -5.33 0.22
CA ARG A 18 2.67 -5.68 1.36
C ARG A 18 2.46 -4.50 2.30
N THR A 19 3.48 -3.66 2.48
CA THR A 19 3.45 -2.51 3.39
C THR A 19 2.41 -1.45 2.98
N PRO A 20 2.50 -0.82 1.79
CA PRO A 20 1.53 0.17 1.36
C PRO A 20 0.13 -0.44 1.19
N LEU A 21 0.01 -1.71 0.76
CA LEU A 21 -1.28 -2.39 0.69
C LEU A 21 -1.94 -2.53 2.08
N ALA A 22 -1.19 -2.93 3.10
CA ALA A 22 -1.69 -3.04 4.46
C ALA A 22 -2.17 -1.68 5.01
N LEU A 23 -1.47 -0.59 4.66
CA LEU A 23 -1.87 0.77 5.02
C LEU A 23 -3.19 1.17 4.35
N VAL A 24 -3.34 0.93 3.04
CA VAL A 24 -4.60 1.19 2.32
C VAL A 24 -5.77 0.46 2.98
N ILE A 25 -5.60 -0.84 3.26
CA ILE A 25 -6.63 -1.66 3.92
C ILE A 25 -6.96 -1.08 5.29
N GLY A 26 -5.96 -0.83 6.14
CA GLY A 26 -6.19 -0.34 7.49
C GLY A 26 -6.92 1.00 7.53
N PHE A 27 -6.55 1.95 6.66
CA PHE A 27 -7.26 3.22 6.55
C PHE A 27 -8.67 3.07 5.97
N ALA A 28 -8.88 2.16 5.02
CA ALA A 28 -10.20 1.87 4.47
C ALA A 28 -11.13 1.21 5.50
N GLU A 29 -10.65 0.28 6.31
CA GLU A 29 -11.41 -0.33 7.42
C GLU A 29 -11.87 0.73 8.42
N ILE A 30 -10.95 1.62 8.77
CA ILE A 30 -11.16 2.78 9.63
C ILE A 30 -12.21 3.74 9.02
N LEU A 31 -12.19 3.98 7.70
CA LEU A 31 -13.20 4.79 7.02
C LEU A 31 -14.56 4.08 6.91
N ALA A 32 -14.58 2.76 6.80
CA ALA A 32 -15.79 1.94 6.64
C ALA A 32 -16.47 1.59 7.97
N ALA A 33 -15.75 1.66 9.09
CA ALA A 33 -16.29 1.37 10.41
C ALA A 33 -17.45 2.31 10.78
N GLU A 34 -18.45 1.77 11.50
CA GLU A 34 -19.57 2.53 12.05
C GLU A 34 -19.11 3.41 13.22
N ARG A 35 -18.43 4.50 12.90
CA ARG A 35 -17.94 5.49 13.87
C ARG A 35 -18.08 6.89 13.34
N THR A 36 -18.32 7.84 14.24
CA THR A 36 -18.41 9.25 13.88
C THR A 36 -17.00 9.82 13.68
N LEU A 37 -16.70 10.21 12.44
CA LEU A 37 -15.48 10.92 12.08
C LEU A 37 -15.82 12.37 11.76
N SER A 38 -15.00 13.30 12.23
CA SER A 38 -15.07 14.67 11.72
C SER A 38 -14.68 14.69 10.24
N GLU A 39 -15.13 15.71 9.52
CA GLU A 39 -14.72 15.92 8.11
C GLU A 39 -13.21 16.11 7.96
N GLU A 40 -12.52 16.62 8.98
CA GLU A 40 -11.06 16.70 9.00
C GLU A 40 -10.42 15.31 9.13
N GLN A 41 -10.89 14.49 10.08
CA GLN A 41 -10.40 13.13 10.27
C GLN A 41 -10.66 12.27 9.03
N ARG A 42 -11.86 12.36 8.44
CA ARG A 42 -12.20 11.64 7.21
C ARG A 42 -11.25 12.02 6.07
N ARG A 43 -10.96 13.31 5.89
CA ARG A 43 -10.03 13.79 4.86
C ARG A 43 -8.58 13.34 5.11
N ASP A 44 -8.09 13.41 6.34
CA ASP A 44 -6.74 12.94 6.69
C ASP A 44 -6.59 11.43 6.41
N LEU A 45 -7.56 10.62 6.87
CA LEU A 45 -7.56 9.19 6.63
C LEU A 45 -7.61 8.83 5.13
N ALA A 46 -8.46 9.51 4.37
CA ALA A 46 -8.53 9.33 2.92
C ALA A 46 -7.22 9.75 2.22
N ALA A 47 -6.61 10.87 2.65
CA ALA A 47 -5.34 11.32 2.09
C ALA A 47 -4.21 10.32 2.36
N ARG A 48 -4.15 9.73 3.55
CA ARG A 48 -3.17 8.67 3.89
C ARG A 48 -3.39 7.40 3.08
N ALA A 49 -4.65 6.98 2.90
CA ALA A 49 -5.00 5.85 2.04
C ALA A 49 -4.56 6.10 0.58
N LEU A 50 -4.83 7.29 0.04
CA LEU A 50 -4.42 7.67 -1.31
C LEU A 50 -2.89 7.70 -1.46
N SER A 51 -2.16 8.24 -0.47
CA SER A 51 -0.71 8.25 -0.49
C SER A 51 -0.13 6.84 -0.56
N ALA A 52 -0.64 5.92 0.26
CA ALA A 52 -0.20 4.52 0.24
C ALA A 52 -0.58 3.82 -1.09
N ALA A 53 -1.75 4.13 -1.66
CA ALA A 53 -2.14 3.60 -2.97
C ALA A 53 -1.23 4.11 -4.11
N PHE A 54 -0.79 5.36 -4.06
CA PHE A 54 0.18 5.89 -5.02
C PHE A 54 1.55 5.25 -4.87
N GLU A 55 2.02 5.02 -3.65
CA GLU A 55 3.26 4.28 -3.40
C GLU A 55 3.18 2.85 -3.94
N LEU A 56 2.06 2.16 -3.70
CA LEU A 56 1.80 0.84 -4.25
C LEU A 56 1.86 0.84 -5.79
N ARG A 57 1.24 1.83 -6.44
CA ARG A 57 1.31 1.96 -7.90
C ARG A 57 2.73 2.21 -8.38
N ALA A 58 3.47 3.10 -7.74
CA ALA A 58 4.86 3.39 -8.10
C ALA A 58 5.77 2.16 -7.99
N LEU A 59 5.56 1.31 -6.97
CA LEU A 59 6.29 0.05 -6.82
C LEU A 59 5.96 -0.94 -7.95
N ILE A 60 4.71 -0.99 -8.41
CA ILE A 60 4.30 -1.82 -9.55
C ILE A 60 4.87 -1.26 -10.86
N ASP A 61 4.74 0.04 -11.09
CA ASP A 61 5.25 0.71 -12.30
C ASP A 61 6.77 0.55 -12.43
N ALA A 62 7.51 0.49 -11.31
CA ALA A 62 8.96 0.23 -11.29
C ALA A 62 9.36 -1.20 -11.69
N MET A 63 8.39 -2.11 -11.88
CA MET A 63 8.60 -3.49 -12.33
C MET A 63 8.48 -3.67 -13.84
N GLU A 64 7.84 -2.72 -14.53
CA GLU A 64 7.66 -2.71 -15.99
C GLU A 64 8.89 -2.18 -16.72
#